data_AF-A0A1I1GWU4-F1
#
_entry.id   AF-A0A1I1GWU4-F1
#
_cell.length_a   1.000
_cell.length_b   1.000
_cell.length_c   1.000
_cell.angle_alpha   90.00
_cell.angle_beta   90.00
_cell.angle_gamma   90.00
#
_symmetry.space_group_name_H-M   'P 1'
#
loop_
_entity.id
_entity.type
_entity.pdbx_description
1 polymer ?
#
loop_
_entity_poly.entity_id
_entity_poly.type
_entity_poly.pdbx_seq_one_letter_code
_entity_poly.pdbx_strand_id
1 'polypeptide(L)'
;MELVNKVKESGLSQQDFIIRAVHGGTIISSDEIAALKETNKIFADFVKQLRGMGTNLNQMAHVANGQGLLPTENRIEGIVDQIGDFRKEGEDIWLSIRSSITLP
;
A
#
# COMPACT_ATOMS: atom_id res chain seq x y z
N MET A 1 -1.91 -8.86 37.18
CA MET A 1 -0.83 -9.25 36.24
C MET A 1 -1.23 -9.00 34.79
N GLU A 2 -2.46 -9.30 34.39
CA GLU A 2 -2.93 -9.20 32.99
C GLU A 2 -2.87 -7.78 32.37
N LEU A 3 -3.29 -6.76 33.12
CA LEU A 3 -3.31 -5.36 32.64
C LEU A 3 -1.91 -4.81 32.33
N VAL A 4 -0.91 -5.17 33.13
CA VAL A 4 0.47 -4.68 32.95
C VAL A 4 1.10 -5.26 31.69
N ASN A 5 0.78 -6.52 31.37
CA ASN A 5 1.26 -7.16 30.14
C ASN A 5 0.59 -6.55 28.91
N LYS A 6 -0.74 -6.33 28.94
CA LYS A 6 -1.49 -5.67 27.86
C LYS A 6 -0.99 -4.24 27.58
N VAL A 7 -0.65 -3.47 28.62
CA VAL A 7 -0.03 -2.15 28.46
C VAL A 7 1.33 -2.27 27.77
N LYS A 8 2.18 -3.23 28.18
CA LYS A 8 3.49 -3.44 27.54
C LYS A 8 3.38 -3.86 26.07
N GLU A 9 2.49 -4.79 25.75
CA GLU A 9 2.25 -5.31 24.39
C GLU A 9 1.67 -4.23 23.45
N SER A 10 0.90 -3.28 23.99
CA SER A 10 0.38 -2.16 23.20
C SER A 10 1.44 -1.14 22.78
N GLY A 11 2.60 -1.10 23.47
CA GLY A 11 3.61 -0.06 23.28
C GLY A 11 3.16 1.36 23.67
N LEU A 12 1.97 1.52 24.27
CA LEU A 12 1.42 2.80 24.73
C LEU A 12 1.85 3.11 26.16
N SER A 13 1.80 4.40 26.53
CA SER A 13 1.87 4.78 27.94
C SER A 13 0.66 4.22 28.69
N GLN A 14 0.81 3.94 29.98
CA GLN A 14 -0.30 3.42 30.80
C GLN A 14 -1.51 4.38 30.77
N GLN A 15 -1.27 5.69 30.71
CA GLN A 15 -2.33 6.70 30.64
C GLN A 15 -3.05 6.67 29.27
N ASP A 16 -2.31 6.60 28.17
CA ASP A 16 -2.90 6.53 26.82
C ASP A 16 -3.66 5.22 26.61
N PHE A 17 -3.12 4.10 27.12
CA PHE A 17 -3.78 2.81 27.10
C PHE A 17 -5.13 2.87 27.83
N ILE A 18 -5.16 3.47 29.02
CA ILE A 18 -6.39 3.63 29.81
C ILE A 18 -7.39 4.54 29.09
N ILE A 19 -6.96 5.67 28.55
CA ILE A 19 -7.84 6.61 27.83
C ILE A 19 -8.48 5.93 26.62
N ARG A 20 -7.69 5.19 25.83
CA ARG A 20 -8.19 4.47 24.65
C ARG A 20 -9.12 3.32 25.02
N ALA A 21 -8.77 2.54 26.04
CA ALA A 21 -9.60 1.44 26.53
C ALA A 21 -10.96 1.94 27.06
N VAL A 22 -10.98 3.04 27.81
CA VAL A 22 -12.22 3.61 28.38
C VAL A 22 -13.10 4.23 27.31
N HIS A 23 -12.51 4.78 26.25
CA HIS A 23 -13.26 5.33 25.11
C HIS A 23 -13.68 4.25 24.09
N GLY A 24 -13.39 2.97 24.34
CA GLY A 24 -13.68 1.86 23.41
C GLY A 24 -12.89 1.94 22.10
N GLY A 25 -11.75 2.64 22.09
CA GLY A 25 -10.87 2.71 20.93
C GLY A 25 -10.03 1.43 20.78
N THR A 26 -9.91 0.93 19.56
CA THR A 26 -9.06 -0.22 19.23
C THR A 26 -7.60 0.05 19.63
N ILE A 27 -7.04 -0.84 20.46
CA ILE A 27 -5.64 -0.79 20.89
C ILE A 27 -4.86 -1.76 20.02
N ILE A 28 -4.24 -1.22 18.97
CA ILE A 28 -3.35 -1.95 18.06
C ILE A 28 -2.00 -2.19 18.77
N SER A 29 -1.48 -3.40 18.69
CA SER A 29 -0.20 -3.79 19.30
C SER A 29 1.01 -3.19 18.59
N SER A 30 2.18 -3.18 19.26
CA SER A 30 3.42 -2.73 18.65
C SER A 30 3.81 -3.55 17.41
N ASP A 31 3.51 -4.84 17.41
CA ASP A 31 3.85 -5.78 16.34
C ASP A 31 2.96 -5.55 15.11
N GLU A 32 1.67 -5.29 15.31
CA GLU A 32 0.75 -4.91 14.23
C GLU A 32 1.13 -3.57 13.61
N ILE A 33 1.57 -2.60 14.41
CA ILE A 33 2.10 -1.32 13.89
C ILE A 33 3.36 -1.55 13.06
N ALA A 34 4.25 -2.46 13.47
CA ALA A 34 5.45 -2.79 12.71
C ALA A 34 5.11 -3.46 11.37
N ALA A 35 4.16 -4.39 11.36
CA ALA A 35 3.67 -5.03 10.14
C ALA A 35 3.06 -4.01 9.17
N LEU A 36 2.21 -3.09 9.66
CA LEU A 36 1.64 -2.02 8.84
C LEU A 36 2.70 -1.10 8.22
N LYS A 37 3.77 -0.79 8.96
CA LYS A 37 4.89 0.00 8.43
C LYS A 37 5.62 -0.73 7.30
N GLU A 38 5.82 -2.03 7.43
CA GLU A 38 6.45 -2.83 6.38
C GLU A 38 5.57 -2.93 5.13
N THR A 39 4.26 -3.17 5.30
CA THR A 39 3.31 -3.15 4.18
C THR A 39 3.28 -1.80 3.49
N ASN A 40 3.29 -0.69 4.24
CA ASN A 40 3.32 0.66 3.68
C ASN A 40 4.61 0.92 2.87
N LYS A 41 5.74 0.39 3.31
CA LYS A 41 7.01 0.49 2.58
C LYS A 41 6.95 -0.25 1.24
N ILE A 42 6.43 -1.48 1.23
CA ILE A 42 6.23 -2.25 -0.01
C ILE A 42 5.32 -1.49 -0.97
N PHE A 43 4.23 -0.91 -0.45
CA PHE A 43 3.30 -0.12 -1.27
C PHE A 43 3.96 1.14 -1.85
N ALA A 44 4.80 1.84 -1.08
CA ALA A 44 5.55 2.99 -1.57
C ALA A 44 6.53 2.61 -2.69
N ASP A 45 7.21 1.47 -2.57
CA ASP A 45 8.10 0.94 -3.61
C ASP A 45 7.32 0.56 -4.87
N PHE A 46 6.13 -0.03 -4.72
CA PHE A 46 5.24 -0.35 -5.82
C PHE A 46 4.78 0.89 -6.60
N VAL A 47 4.34 1.94 -5.90
CA VAL A 47 3.95 3.22 -6.50
C VAL A 47 5.11 3.85 -7.27
N LYS A 48 6.35 3.74 -6.75
CA LYS A 48 7.55 4.21 -7.44
C LYS A 48 7.78 3.45 -8.76
N GLN A 49 7.61 2.12 -8.76
CA GLN A 49 7.74 1.31 -9.97
C GLN A 49 6.67 1.67 -11.02
N LEU A 50 5.41 1.85 -10.61
CA LEU A 50 4.32 2.28 -11.49
C LEU A 50 4.61 3.61 -12.20
N ARG A 51 5.15 4.60 -11.47
CA ARG A 51 5.58 5.88 -12.08
C ARG A 51 6.70 5.68 -13.09
N GLY A 52 7.63 4.78 -12.82
CA GLY A 52 8.69 4.39 -13.75
C GLY A 52 8.13 3.81 -15.05
N MET A 53 7.18 2.88 -14.94
CA MET A 53 6.51 2.28 -16.11
C MET A 53 5.73 3.32 -16.92
N GLY A 54 4.99 4.22 -16.27
CA GLY A 54 4.30 5.33 -16.94
C GLY A 54 5.27 6.27 -17.68
N THR A 55 6.46 6.50 -17.13
CA THR A 55 7.50 7.32 -17.77
C THR A 55 8.04 6.63 -19.03
N ASN A 56 8.34 5.33 -18.95
CA ASN A 56 8.82 4.55 -20.10
C ASN A 56 7.77 4.49 -21.22
N LEU A 57 6.49 4.37 -20.87
CA LEU A 57 5.38 4.44 -21.82
C LEU A 57 5.33 5.76 -22.57
N ASN A 58 5.40 6.87 -21.84
CA ASN A 58 5.42 8.20 -22.47
C ASN A 58 6.61 8.37 -23.41
N GLN A 59 7.77 7.83 -23.05
CA GLN A 59 8.95 7.83 -23.92
C GLN A 59 8.73 6.99 -25.18
N MET A 60 8.18 5.77 -25.05
CA MET A 60 7.85 4.92 -26.20
C MET A 60 6.85 5.58 -27.14
N ALA A 61 5.80 6.20 -26.60
CA ALA A 61 4.82 6.96 -27.38
C ALA A 61 5.46 8.16 -28.09
N HIS A 62 6.35 8.90 -27.41
CA HIS A 62 7.08 10.01 -28.02
C HIS A 62 7.99 9.56 -29.17
N VAL A 63 8.74 8.47 -28.99
CA VAL A 63 9.62 7.90 -30.02
C VAL A 63 8.79 7.40 -31.20
N ALA A 64 7.71 6.69 -30.93
CA ALA A 64 6.81 6.18 -31.96
C ALA A 64 6.18 7.29 -32.81
N ASN A 65 5.66 8.33 -32.17
CA ASN A 65 5.09 9.50 -32.83
C ASN A 65 6.14 10.28 -33.62
N GLY A 66 7.40 10.31 -33.14
CA GLY A 66 8.51 11.01 -33.80
C GLY A 66 9.15 10.24 -34.96
N GLN A 67 9.13 8.91 -34.94
CA GLN A 67 9.74 8.05 -35.95
C GLN A 67 8.75 7.53 -37.01
N GLY A 68 7.46 7.82 -36.88
CA GLY A 68 6.41 7.31 -37.78
C GLY A 68 6.11 5.81 -37.61
N LEU A 69 6.80 5.13 -36.69
CA LEU A 69 6.47 3.79 -36.22
C LEU A 69 5.46 3.91 -35.08
N LEU A 70 4.17 3.86 -35.38
CA LEU A 70 3.18 3.56 -34.35
C LEU A 70 3.64 2.29 -33.60
N PRO A 71 3.63 2.26 -32.26
CA PRO A 71 3.88 0.99 -31.58
C PRO A 71 2.76 0.06 -32.07
N THR A 72 3.12 -1.12 -32.57
CA THR A 72 2.12 -2.09 -33.01
C THR A 72 1.10 -2.27 -31.88
N GLU A 73 -0.18 -2.22 -32.21
CA GLU A 73 -1.33 -2.26 -31.28
C GLU A 73 -1.10 -3.26 -30.13
N ASN A 74 -0.60 -4.45 -30.48
CA ASN A 74 -0.25 -5.54 -29.56
C ASN A 74 0.74 -5.15 -28.43
N ARG A 75 1.71 -4.26 -28.67
CA ARG A 75 2.63 -3.77 -27.62
C ARG A 75 1.96 -2.78 -26.69
N ILE A 76 0.99 -2.01 -27.17
CA ILE A 76 0.21 -1.09 -26.33
C ILE A 76 -0.76 -1.89 -25.48
N GLU A 77 -1.48 -2.85 -26.08
CA GLU A 77 -2.39 -3.76 -25.36
C GLU A 77 -1.67 -4.49 -24.22
N GLY A 78 -0.51 -5.08 -24.49
CA GLY A 78 0.25 -5.78 -23.44
C GLY A 78 0.69 -4.89 -22.27
N ILE A 79 0.92 -3.59 -22.52
CA ILE A 79 1.28 -2.67 -21.44
C ILE A 79 0.04 -2.16 -20.69
N VAL A 80 -1.07 -1.96 -21.39
CA VAL A 80 -2.36 -1.62 -20.77
C VAL A 80 -2.80 -2.75 -19.84
N ASP A 81 -2.65 -4.01 -20.26
CA ASP A 81 -2.93 -5.19 -19.45
C ASP A 81 -2.05 -5.23 -18.20
N GLN A 82 -0.73 -5.05 -18.35
CA GLN A 82 0.19 -5.01 -17.21
C GLN A 82 -0.14 -3.89 -16.21
N ILE A 83 -0.49 -2.69 -16.69
CA ILE A 83 -0.94 -1.60 -15.81
C ILE A 83 -2.25 -1.97 -15.10
N GLY A 84 -3.18 -2.61 -15.82
CA GLY A 84 -4.44 -3.08 -15.27
C GLY A 84 -4.24 -4.07 -14.13
N ASP A 85 -3.34 -5.04 -14.32
CA ASP A 85 -2.98 -6.04 -13.31
C ASP A 85 -2.34 -5.38 -12.08
N PHE A 86 -1.38 -4.48 -12.28
CA PHE A 86 -0.76 -3.76 -11.18
C PHE A 86 -1.74 -2.88 -10.41
N ARG A 87 -2.68 -2.22 -11.09
CA ARG A 87 -3.72 -1.44 -10.42
C ARG A 87 -4.60 -2.34 -9.56
N LYS A 88 -4.98 -3.53 -10.05
CA LYS A 88 -5.81 -4.48 -9.34
C LYS A 88 -5.11 -5.01 -8.09
N GLU A 89 -3.84 -5.39 -8.21
CA GLU A 89 -3.02 -5.82 -7.08
C GLU A 89 -2.87 -4.69 -6.03
N GLY A 90 -2.67 -3.45 -6.47
CA GLY A 90 -2.61 -2.29 -5.59
C GLY A 90 -3.92 -2.03 -4.83
N GLU A 91 -5.07 -2.20 -5.48
CA GLU A 91 -6.39 -2.09 -4.84
C GLU A 91 -6.62 -3.19 -3.80
N ASP A 92 -6.25 -4.44 -4.11
CA ASP A 92 -6.38 -5.57 -3.17
C ASP A 92 -5.51 -5.37 -1.92
N ILE A 93 -4.30 -4.85 -2.08
CA ILE A 93 -3.42 -4.46 -0.96
C ILE A 93 -4.04 -3.30 -0.17
N TRP A 94 -4.55 -2.27 -0.85
CA TRP A 94 -5.18 -1.13 -0.18
C TRP A 94 -6.42 -1.54 0.63
N LEU A 95 -7.26 -2.41 0.09
CA LEU A 95 -8.42 -2.97 0.80
C LEU A 95 -7.98 -3.79 2.01
N SER A 96 -6.93 -4.60 1.88
CA SER A 96 -6.37 -5.38 2.99
C SER A 96 -5.85 -4.49 4.12
N ILE A 97 -5.12 -3.42 3.79
CA ILE A 97 -4.66 -2.42 4.77
C ILE A 97 -5.87 -1.77 5.46
N ARG A 98 -6.89 -1.37 4.70
CA ARG A 98 -8.08 -0.72 5.25
C ARG A 98 -8.85 -1.65 6.19
N SER A 99 -8.99 -2.93 5.84
CA SER A 99 -9.65 -3.91 6.72
C SER A 99 -8.88 -4.10 8.03
N SER A 100 -7.55 -4.14 7.98
CA SER A 100 -6.71 -4.29 9.18
C SER A 100 -6.79 -3.10 10.13
N ILE A 101 -7.13 -1.91 9.63
CA ILE A 101 -7.26 -0.68 10.44
C ILE A 101 -8.69 -0.46 10.93
N THR A 102 -9.70 -1.02 10.25
CA THR A 102 -11.13 -0.77 10.54
C THR A 102 -11.78 -1.89 11.38
N LEU A 103 -11.06 -2.96 11.71
CA LEU A 103 -11.58 -4.00 12.60
C LEU A 103 -11.60 -3.47 14.06
N PRO A 104 -12.76 -3.50 14.75
CA PRO A 104 -12.92 -2.99 16.12
C PRO A 104 -12.12 -3.77 17.16
#